data_AF-A0A804QH01-F1
#
_entry.id   AF-A0A804QH01-F1
#
_cell.length_a   1.000
_cell.length_b   1.000
_cell.length_c   1.000
_cell.angle_alpha   90.00
_cell.angle_beta   90.00
_cell.angle_gamma   90.00
#
_symmetry.space_group_name_H-M   'P 1'
#
loop_
_entity.id
_entity.type
_entity.pdbx_description
1 polymer ?
#
loop_
_entity_poly.entity_id
_entity_poly.type
_entity_poly.pdbx_seq_one_letter_code
_entity_poly.pdbx_strand_id
1 'polypeptide(L)'
;REYFKQGKIEQFRQILEEGSGPEIDEYYADVKYERIAILTALGAFHTFLGKVDRAPQKESHFKDATQYYNRASRIDETEPSTWIGRGQLCIAKGELQMASDSFKIVLDEDENNFPALLGQASVYFLMGEAEQQHKKSLEHYRNSLDLYKKALRVYCNCPAAVRLGIAFCRYKLGQVEKARQAFQRVLEVSIISFTGQKFFIYDKYIFLTNVT
;
A
#
# COMPACT_ATOMS: atom_id res chain seq x y z
N ARG A 1 -9.41 -12.92 1.15
CA ARG A 1 -8.94 -12.21 2.37
C ARG A 1 -8.85 -13.12 3.59
N GLU A 2 -9.89 -13.90 3.91
CA GLU A 2 -9.93 -14.69 5.15
C GLU A 2 -8.84 -15.78 5.24
N TYR A 3 -8.54 -16.49 4.15
CA TYR A 3 -7.43 -17.45 4.12
C TYR A 3 -6.08 -16.81 4.48
N PHE A 4 -5.78 -15.65 3.89
CA PHE A 4 -4.54 -14.91 4.18
C PHE A 4 -4.46 -14.49 5.65
N LYS A 5 -5.55 -13.98 6.24
CA LYS A 5 -5.60 -13.62 7.67
C LYS A 5 -5.37 -14.82 8.59
N GLN A 6 -5.72 -16.03 8.16
CA GLN A 6 -5.51 -17.28 8.89
C GLN A 6 -4.11 -17.89 8.64
N GLY A 7 -3.23 -17.23 7.87
CA GLY A 7 -1.92 -17.77 7.50
C GLY A 7 -1.98 -18.90 6.45
N LYS A 8 -3.14 -19.15 5.85
CA LYS A 8 -3.36 -20.14 4.78
C LYS A 8 -2.99 -19.56 3.42
N ILE A 9 -1.69 -19.31 3.25
CA ILE A 9 -1.14 -18.56 2.10
C ILE A 9 -1.34 -19.32 0.79
N GLU A 10 -1.05 -20.62 0.76
CA GLU A 10 -1.20 -21.43 -0.47
C GLU A 10 -2.65 -21.52 -0.93
N GLN A 11 -3.61 -21.71 -0.02
CA GLN A 11 -5.03 -21.71 -0.38
C GLN A 11 -5.49 -20.34 -0.87
N PHE A 12 -4.99 -19.26 -0.26
CA PHE A 12 -5.27 -17.91 -0.72
C PHE A 12 -4.77 -17.70 -2.15
N ARG A 13 -3.54 -18.14 -2.45
CA ARG A 13 -2.96 -18.06 -3.79
C ARG A 13 -3.75 -18.90 -4.79
N GLN A 14 -4.00 -20.16 -4.48
CA GLN A 14 -4.71 -21.09 -5.36
C GLN A 14 -6.08 -20.56 -5.78
N ILE A 15 -6.88 -20.06 -4.82
CA ILE A 15 -8.22 -19.51 -5.12
C ILE A 15 -8.14 -18.30 -6.07
N LEU A 16 -7.13 -17.45 -5.91
CA LEU A 16 -6.97 -16.30 -6.81
C LEU A 16 -6.44 -16.70 -8.19
N GLU A 17 -5.56 -17.71 -8.26
CA GLU A 17 -5.07 -18.25 -9.53
C GLU A 17 -6.20 -18.91 -10.32
N GLU A 18 -7.03 -19.73 -9.67
CA GLU A 18 -8.25 -20.30 -10.27
C GLU A 18 -9.22 -19.20 -10.73
N GLY A 19 -9.40 -18.16 -9.92
CA GLY A 19 -10.23 -16.99 -10.25
C GLY A 19 -9.63 -16.04 -11.30
N SER A 20 -8.43 -16.32 -11.81
CA SER A 20 -7.79 -15.54 -12.88
C SER A 20 -7.29 -16.42 -14.04
N GLY A 21 -7.82 -17.62 -14.17
CA GLY A 21 -7.57 -18.51 -15.30
C GLY A 21 -8.11 -17.97 -16.63
N PRO A 22 -7.67 -18.52 -17.77
CA PRO A 22 -8.15 -18.13 -19.10
C PRO A 22 -9.67 -18.35 -19.26
N GLU A 23 -10.25 -19.33 -18.56
CA GLU A 23 -11.69 -19.59 -18.55
C GLU A 23 -12.46 -18.39 -17.97
N ILE A 24 -11.92 -17.73 -16.95
CA ILE A 24 -12.53 -16.53 -16.37
C ILE A 24 -12.49 -15.37 -17.35
N ASP A 25 -11.39 -15.24 -18.11
CA ASP A 25 -11.25 -14.21 -19.13
C ASP A 25 -12.26 -14.40 -20.28
N GLU A 26 -12.67 -15.64 -20.57
CA GLU A 26 -13.68 -15.99 -21.59
C GLU A 26 -15.12 -15.88 -21.07
N TYR A 27 -15.45 -16.56 -19.96
CA TYR A 27 -16.83 -16.65 -19.45
C TYR A 27 -17.31 -15.38 -18.74
N TYR A 28 -16.40 -14.57 -18.20
CA TYR A 28 -16.71 -13.36 -17.43
C TYR A 28 -16.05 -12.11 -18.04
N ALA A 29 -15.99 -12.05 -19.38
CA ALA A 29 -15.36 -10.96 -20.11
C ALA A 29 -15.98 -9.58 -19.79
N ASP A 30 -17.27 -9.54 -19.45
CA ASP A 30 -18.05 -8.36 -19.05
C ASP A 30 -17.83 -7.93 -17.60
N VAL A 31 -17.34 -8.84 -16.74
CA VAL A 31 -17.11 -8.60 -15.31
C VAL A 31 -15.71 -8.02 -15.08
N LYS A 32 -15.55 -6.71 -15.29
CA LYS A 32 -14.24 -6.05 -15.23
C LYS A 32 -13.68 -5.93 -13.80
N TYR A 33 -14.46 -5.40 -12.86
CA TYR A 33 -13.96 -4.96 -11.55
C TYR A 33 -13.49 -6.13 -10.69
N GLU A 34 -14.22 -7.23 -10.66
CA GLU A 34 -13.88 -8.43 -9.90
C GLU A 34 -12.62 -9.09 -10.48
N ARG A 35 -12.48 -9.13 -11.81
CA ARG A 35 -11.27 -9.64 -12.47
C ARG A 35 -10.06 -8.78 -12.15
N ILE A 36 -10.19 -7.44 -12.21
CA ILE A 36 -9.12 -6.53 -11.81
C ILE A 36 -8.80 -6.68 -10.31
N ALA A 37 -9.79 -6.87 -9.44
CA ALA A 37 -9.59 -7.08 -8.02
C ALA A 37 -8.79 -8.35 -7.72
N ILE A 38 -9.06 -9.45 -8.44
CA ILE A 38 -8.30 -10.72 -8.31
C ILE A 38 -6.86 -10.53 -8.80
N LEU A 39 -6.67 -9.91 -9.98
CA LEU A 39 -5.34 -9.67 -10.55
C LEU A 39 -4.50 -8.72 -9.69
N THR A 40 -5.08 -7.64 -9.17
CA THR A 40 -4.38 -6.71 -8.29
C THR A 40 -4.06 -7.34 -6.94
N ALA A 41 -4.91 -8.24 -6.43
CA ALA A 41 -4.62 -9.03 -5.23
C ALA A 41 -3.44 -10.00 -5.44
N LEU A 42 -3.38 -10.69 -6.58
CA LEU A 42 -2.22 -11.52 -6.97
C LEU A 42 -0.95 -10.68 -7.13
N GLY A 43 -1.06 -9.54 -7.81
CA GLY A 43 0.05 -8.59 -7.97
C GLY A 43 0.61 -8.13 -6.63
N ALA A 44 -0.28 -7.79 -5.69
CA ALA A 44 0.12 -7.34 -4.36
C ALA A 44 0.68 -8.49 -3.50
N PHE A 45 0.15 -9.70 -3.63
CA PHE A 45 0.68 -10.90 -2.99
C PHE A 45 2.13 -11.18 -3.42
N HIS A 46 2.39 -11.19 -4.73
CA HIS A 46 3.74 -11.37 -5.25
C HIS A 46 4.66 -10.20 -4.91
N THR A 47 4.15 -8.97 -4.85
CA THR A 47 4.91 -7.82 -4.34
C THR A 47 5.36 -8.03 -2.89
N PHE A 48 4.48 -8.57 -2.05
CA PHE A 48 4.80 -8.92 -0.66
C PHE A 48 5.87 -10.01 -0.59
N LEU A 49 5.72 -11.12 -1.33
CA LEU A 49 6.71 -12.21 -1.36
C LEU A 49 8.07 -11.70 -1.81
N GLY A 50 8.14 -10.93 -2.90
CA GLY A 50 9.40 -10.38 -3.40
C GLY A 50 10.10 -9.43 -2.42
N LYS A 51 9.35 -8.86 -1.48
CA LYS A 51 9.90 -8.01 -0.43
C LYS A 51 10.46 -8.77 0.77
N VAL A 52 9.94 -9.97 1.07
CA VAL A 52 10.41 -10.80 2.20
C VAL A 52 11.44 -11.84 1.79
N ASP A 53 11.39 -12.28 0.53
CA ASP A 53 12.31 -13.28 -0.01
C ASP A 53 13.66 -12.71 -0.43
N ARG A 54 14.62 -13.62 -0.61
CA ARG A 54 15.96 -13.32 -1.12
C ARG A 54 16.04 -13.59 -2.63
N ALA A 55 17.11 -13.13 -3.26
CA ALA A 55 17.39 -13.53 -4.64
C ALA A 55 17.67 -15.05 -4.72
N PRO A 56 17.22 -15.77 -5.76
CA PRO A 56 16.52 -15.28 -6.96
C PRO A 56 14.99 -15.16 -6.83
N GLN A 57 14.37 -15.72 -5.79
CA GLN A 57 12.90 -15.75 -5.61
C GLN A 57 12.29 -14.35 -5.61
N LYS A 58 12.99 -13.38 -5.00
CA LYS A 58 12.64 -11.96 -5.03
C LYS A 58 12.33 -11.46 -6.45
N GLU A 59 13.22 -11.73 -7.40
CA GLU A 59 13.07 -11.22 -8.77
C GLU A 59 11.95 -11.95 -9.52
N SER A 60 11.78 -13.25 -9.27
CA SER A 60 10.66 -14.03 -9.79
C SER A 60 9.33 -13.42 -9.34
N HIS A 61 9.18 -13.14 -8.04
CA HIS A 61 7.96 -12.56 -7.51
C HIS A 61 7.70 -11.13 -8.02
N PHE A 62 8.73 -10.31 -8.17
CA PHE A 62 8.56 -8.99 -8.79
C PHE A 62 8.15 -9.06 -10.27
N LYS A 63 8.64 -10.06 -11.01
CA LYS A 63 8.20 -10.34 -12.38
C LYS A 63 6.74 -10.77 -12.41
N ASP A 64 6.33 -11.70 -11.55
CA ASP A 64 4.94 -12.16 -11.45
C ASP A 64 4.01 -11.00 -11.10
N ALA A 65 4.37 -10.18 -10.11
CA ALA A 65 3.61 -8.99 -9.73
C ALA A 65 3.40 -8.05 -10.92
N THR A 66 4.47 -7.78 -11.68
CA THR A 66 4.41 -6.94 -12.89
C THR A 66 3.45 -7.54 -13.93
N GLN A 67 3.46 -8.86 -14.14
CA GLN A 67 2.57 -9.52 -15.08
C GLN A 67 1.10 -9.38 -14.68
N TYR A 68 0.77 -9.58 -13.40
CA TYR A 68 -0.61 -9.43 -12.92
C TYR A 68 -1.13 -7.99 -13.05
N TYR A 69 -0.32 -6.98 -12.70
CA TYR A 69 -0.70 -5.59 -12.91
C TYR A 69 -0.86 -5.24 -14.40
N ASN A 70 -0.03 -5.81 -15.28
CA ASN A 70 -0.18 -5.62 -16.73
C ASN A 70 -1.44 -6.29 -17.27
N ARG A 71 -1.84 -7.44 -16.73
CA ARG A 71 -3.13 -8.07 -17.06
C ARG A 71 -4.30 -7.21 -16.60
N ALA A 72 -4.24 -6.65 -15.39
CA ALA A 72 -5.27 -5.74 -14.89
C ALA A 72 -5.42 -4.49 -15.77
N SER A 73 -4.31 -3.83 -16.13
CA SER A 73 -4.33 -2.66 -17.03
C SER A 73 -4.87 -2.96 -18.43
N ARG A 74 -4.82 -4.20 -18.91
CA ARG A 74 -5.43 -4.57 -20.21
C ARG A 74 -6.96 -4.65 -20.13
N ILE A 75 -7.52 -4.89 -18.95
CA ILE A 75 -8.98 -4.91 -18.74
C ILE A 75 -9.49 -3.47 -18.63
N ASP A 76 -8.81 -2.64 -17.85
CA ASP A 76 -9.07 -1.21 -17.71
C ASP A 76 -7.79 -0.47 -17.28
N GLU A 77 -7.32 0.45 -18.10
CA GLU A 77 -6.11 1.24 -17.83
C GLU A 77 -6.35 2.42 -16.88
N THR A 78 -7.62 2.79 -16.67
CA THR A 78 -8.03 3.91 -15.81
C THR A 78 -8.30 3.47 -14.37
N GLU A 79 -8.36 2.17 -14.12
CA GLU A 79 -8.71 1.60 -12.82
C GLU A 79 -7.66 1.96 -11.73
N PRO A 80 -8.03 2.76 -10.70
CA PRO A 80 -7.09 3.27 -9.70
C PRO A 80 -6.35 2.19 -8.93
N SER A 81 -7.02 1.06 -8.62
CA SER A 81 -6.42 -0.03 -7.83
C SER A 81 -5.18 -0.64 -8.50
N THR A 82 -5.14 -0.64 -9.83
CA THR A 82 -3.99 -1.13 -10.60
C THR A 82 -2.78 -0.19 -10.46
N TRP A 83 -3.00 1.12 -10.56
CA TRP A 83 -1.96 2.13 -10.38
C TRP A 83 -1.41 2.17 -8.95
N ILE A 84 -2.29 2.03 -7.95
CA ILE A 84 -1.90 1.90 -6.54
C ILE A 84 -0.98 0.67 -6.34
N GLY A 85 -1.36 -0.48 -6.91
CA GLY A 85 -0.55 -1.70 -6.84
C GLY A 85 0.81 -1.55 -7.51
N ARG A 86 0.88 -0.92 -8.69
CA ARG A 86 2.15 -0.58 -9.36
C ARG A 86 3.03 0.33 -8.52
N GLY A 87 2.45 1.34 -7.88
CA GLY A 87 3.17 2.23 -6.96
C GLY A 87 3.78 1.46 -5.78
N GLN A 88 3.03 0.53 -5.20
CA GLN A 88 3.51 -0.33 -4.12
C GLN A 88 4.65 -1.27 -4.57
N LEU A 89 4.56 -1.85 -5.77
CA LEU A 89 5.63 -2.65 -6.36
C LEU A 89 6.90 -1.82 -6.57
N CYS A 90 6.78 -0.60 -7.08
CA CYS A 90 7.91 0.32 -7.25
C CYS A 90 8.57 0.64 -5.90
N ILE A 91 7.79 0.86 -4.82
CA ILE A 91 8.35 1.00 -3.47
C ILE A 91 9.13 -0.26 -3.05
N ALA A 92 8.56 -1.45 -3.28
CA ALA A 92 9.22 -2.71 -2.91
C ALA A 92 10.54 -2.93 -3.68
N LYS A 93 10.64 -2.42 -4.91
CA LYS A 93 11.87 -2.39 -5.72
C LYS A 93 12.86 -1.29 -5.33
N GLY A 94 12.43 -0.27 -4.58
CA GLY A 94 13.22 0.92 -4.25
C GLY A 94 13.15 2.04 -5.30
N GLU A 95 12.27 1.91 -6.29
CA GLU A 95 12.07 2.83 -7.40
C GLU A 95 11.13 3.99 -6.99
N LEU A 96 11.57 4.82 -6.04
CA LEU A 96 10.70 5.80 -5.37
C LEU A 96 10.06 6.83 -6.32
N GLN A 97 10.77 7.26 -7.36
CA GLN A 97 10.22 8.21 -8.33
C GLN A 97 9.08 7.58 -9.14
N MET A 98 9.27 6.36 -9.66
CA MET A 98 8.24 5.62 -10.39
C MET A 98 7.02 5.31 -9.51
N ALA A 99 7.25 5.04 -8.22
CA ALA A 99 6.18 4.91 -7.25
C ALA A 99 5.36 6.21 -7.12
N SER A 100 6.05 7.35 -6.99
CA SER A 100 5.44 8.69 -6.93
C SER A 100 4.55 8.95 -8.15
N ASP A 101 5.08 8.69 -9.35
CA ASP A 101 4.37 8.92 -10.61
C ASP A 101 3.11 8.03 -10.70
N SER A 102 3.19 6.78 -10.24
CA SER A 102 2.04 5.87 -10.22
C SER A 102 0.93 6.34 -9.29
N PHE A 103 1.25 6.83 -8.09
CA PHE A 103 0.23 7.34 -7.17
C PHE A 103 -0.34 8.68 -7.63
N LYS A 104 0.46 9.54 -8.27
CA LYS A 104 0.00 10.81 -8.83
C LYS A 104 -1.07 10.63 -9.89
N ILE A 105 -0.95 9.63 -10.77
CA ILE A 105 -2.01 9.30 -11.75
C ILE A 105 -3.38 9.16 -11.07
N VAL A 106 -3.43 8.49 -9.92
CA VAL A 106 -4.68 8.33 -9.15
C VAL A 106 -5.10 9.61 -8.45
N LEU A 107 -4.14 10.35 -7.88
CA LEU A 107 -4.40 11.58 -7.13
C LEU A 107 -4.79 12.77 -8.02
N ASP A 108 -4.39 12.76 -9.29
CA ASP A 108 -4.77 13.76 -10.28
C ASP A 108 -6.25 13.61 -10.68
N GLU A 109 -6.77 12.36 -10.69
CA GLU A 109 -8.20 12.05 -10.93
C GLU A 109 -9.06 12.16 -9.64
N ASP A 110 -8.59 11.61 -8.53
CA ASP A 110 -9.22 11.67 -7.21
C ASP A 110 -8.21 12.09 -6.14
N GLU A 111 -8.17 13.39 -5.87
CA GLU A 111 -7.25 13.97 -4.88
C GLU A 111 -7.48 13.47 -3.44
N ASN A 112 -8.60 12.81 -3.18
CA ASN A 112 -8.98 12.25 -1.89
C ASN A 112 -8.89 10.72 -1.86
N ASN A 113 -8.34 10.08 -2.90
CA ASN A 113 -8.17 8.64 -2.94
C ASN A 113 -7.27 8.18 -1.78
N PHE A 114 -7.89 7.55 -0.78
CA PHE A 114 -7.23 7.27 0.50
C PHE A 114 -6.00 6.33 0.36
N PRO A 115 -6.07 5.19 -0.37
CA PRO A 115 -4.89 4.37 -0.61
C PRO A 115 -3.76 5.10 -1.34
N ALA A 116 -4.06 5.91 -2.37
CA ALA A 116 -3.05 6.65 -3.11
C ALA A 116 -2.39 7.74 -2.26
N LEU A 117 -3.16 8.43 -1.40
CA LEU A 117 -2.63 9.39 -0.43
C LEU A 117 -1.62 8.73 0.53
N LEU A 118 -1.92 7.53 1.03
CA LEU A 118 -1.02 6.79 1.90
C LEU A 118 0.23 6.29 1.17
N GLY A 119 0.07 5.83 -0.08
CA GLY A 119 1.17 5.45 -0.95
C GLY A 119 2.13 6.61 -1.17
N GLN A 120 1.61 7.76 -1.61
CA GLN A 120 2.39 8.96 -1.87
C GLN A 120 3.05 9.52 -0.60
N ALA A 121 2.34 9.49 0.55
CA ALA A 121 2.93 9.88 1.83
C ALA A 121 4.14 9.00 2.20
N SER A 122 4.03 7.68 1.95
CA SER A 122 5.10 6.73 2.21
C SER A 122 6.29 6.94 1.26
N VAL A 123 6.04 7.24 -0.02
CA VAL A 123 7.09 7.59 -0.99
C VAL A 123 7.87 8.83 -0.53
N TYR A 124 7.18 9.90 -0.15
CA TYR A 124 7.85 11.10 0.36
C TYR A 124 8.65 10.81 1.64
N PHE A 125 8.14 9.98 2.54
CA PHE A 125 8.91 9.60 3.73
C PHE A 125 10.22 8.89 3.35
N LEU A 126 10.14 7.90 2.46
CA LEU A 126 11.31 7.15 1.99
C LEU A 126 12.30 8.01 1.20
N MET A 127 11.81 8.95 0.38
CA MET A 127 12.67 9.94 -0.28
C MET A 127 13.41 10.81 0.74
N GLY A 128 12.73 11.21 1.82
CA GLY A 128 13.36 11.92 2.93
C GLY A 128 14.45 11.11 3.64
N GLU A 129 14.30 9.78 3.73
CA GLU A 129 15.31 8.89 4.32
C GLU A 129 16.52 8.67 3.40
N ALA A 130 16.30 8.60 2.09
CA ALA A 130 17.37 8.43 1.10
C ALA A 130 18.13 9.73 0.79
N GLU A 131 17.51 10.89 1.04
CA GLU A 131 18.07 12.20 0.72
C GLU A 131 19.20 12.60 1.68
N GLN A 132 20.36 12.93 1.11
CA GLN A 132 21.56 13.32 1.85
C GLN A 132 21.51 14.79 2.29
N GLN A 133 20.86 15.64 1.50
CA GLN A 133 20.77 17.06 1.81
C GLN A 133 19.70 17.30 2.87
N HIS A 134 20.12 17.62 4.08
CA HIS A 134 19.22 17.81 5.24
C HIS A 134 18.00 18.69 4.94
N LYS A 135 18.18 19.81 4.22
CA LYS A 135 17.07 20.71 3.86
C LYS A 135 16.00 20.03 2.98
N LYS A 136 16.41 19.25 1.98
CA LYS A 136 15.51 18.51 1.08
C LYS A 136 14.87 17.32 1.80
N SER A 137 15.63 16.64 2.66
CA SER A 137 15.11 15.57 3.52
C SER A 137 13.95 16.07 4.40
N LEU A 138 14.13 17.24 5.03
CA LEU A 138 13.06 17.89 5.81
C LEU A 138 11.85 18.29 4.95
N GLU A 139 12.06 18.74 3.71
CA GLU A 139 10.96 19.04 2.78
C GLU A 139 10.13 17.80 2.47
N HIS A 140 10.79 16.68 2.13
CA HIS A 140 10.14 15.40 1.91
C HIS A 140 9.33 14.93 3.15
N TYR A 141 9.88 15.03 4.36
CA TYR A 141 9.14 14.69 5.57
C TYR A 141 7.95 15.62 5.85
N ARG A 142 8.02 16.91 5.49
CA ARG A 142 6.87 17.83 5.58
C ARG A 142 5.77 17.42 4.59
N ASN A 143 6.14 17.15 3.34
CA ASN A 143 5.19 16.70 2.31
C ASN A 143 4.50 15.38 2.71
N SER A 144 5.26 14.43 3.25
CA SER A 144 4.74 13.18 3.81
C SER A 144 3.74 13.42 4.94
N LEU A 145 4.10 14.27 5.91
CA LEU A 145 3.25 14.63 7.04
C LEU A 145 1.90 15.22 6.60
N ASP A 146 1.92 16.10 5.60
CA ASP A 146 0.72 16.79 5.15
C ASP A 146 -0.23 15.85 4.38
N LEU A 147 0.31 14.90 3.63
CA LEU A 147 -0.49 13.83 3.02
C LEU A 147 -1.09 12.87 4.06
N TYR A 148 -0.33 12.44 5.08
CA TYR A 148 -0.91 11.61 6.15
C TYR A 148 -2.02 12.35 6.90
N LYS A 149 -1.89 13.66 7.13
CA LYS A 149 -2.97 14.49 7.69
C LYS A 149 -4.15 14.62 6.73
N LYS A 150 -3.94 14.71 5.42
CA LYS A 150 -5.03 14.70 4.42
C LYS A 150 -5.77 13.36 4.47
N ALA A 151 -5.05 12.24 4.45
CA ALA A 151 -5.62 10.90 4.56
C ALA A 151 -6.45 10.70 5.85
N LEU A 152 -5.95 11.19 6.99
CA LEU A 152 -6.70 11.16 8.26
C LEU A 152 -7.97 12.01 8.23
N ARG A 153 -8.00 13.10 7.46
CA ARG A 153 -9.21 13.93 7.28
C ARG A 153 -10.23 13.26 6.37
N VAL A 154 -9.78 12.64 5.28
CA VAL A 154 -10.63 11.88 4.35
C VAL A 154 -11.27 10.67 5.04
N TYR A 155 -10.48 9.92 5.83
CA TYR A 155 -10.97 8.76 6.56
C TYR A 155 -10.58 8.84 8.04
N CYS A 156 -11.45 9.46 8.85
CA CYS A 156 -11.20 9.71 10.28
C CYS A 156 -11.06 8.43 11.13
N ASN A 157 -11.72 7.36 10.70
CA ASN A 157 -11.68 6.03 11.30
C ASN A 157 -10.56 5.14 10.72
N CYS A 158 -9.52 5.75 10.15
CA CYS A 158 -8.40 5.01 9.58
C CYS A 158 -7.63 4.16 10.60
N PRO A 159 -6.95 3.10 10.14
CA PRO A 159 -6.09 2.29 10.98
C PRO A 159 -5.05 3.11 11.74
N ALA A 160 -4.62 2.59 12.88
CA ALA A 160 -3.58 3.20 13.70
C ALA A 160 -2.27 3.46 12.92
N ALA A 161 -2.01 2.69 11.85
CA ALA A 161 -0.87 2.86 10.94
C ALA A 161 -0.76 4.27 10.33
N VAL A 162 -1.88 4.96 10.05
CA VAL A 162 -1.83 6.34 9.52
C VAL A 162 -1.28 7.31 10.57
N ARG A 163 -1.72 7.17 11.83
CA ARG A 163 -1.23 7.97 12.96
C ARG A 163 0.24 7.66 13.26
N LEU A 164 0.67 6.41 13.03
CA LEU A 164 2.06 6.01 13.13
C LEU A 164 2.93 6.72 12.08
N GLY A 165 2.46 6.84 10.83
CA GLY A 165 3.12 7.65 9.80
C GLY A 165 3.29 9.12 10.21
N ILE A 166 2.24 9.73 10.78
CA ILE A 166 2.30 11.10 11.33
C ILE A 166 3.37 11.21 12.44
N ALA A 167 3.43 10.23 13.34
CA ALA A 167 4.39 10.22 14.44
C ALA A 167 5.85 10.16 13.93
N PHE A 168 6.13 9.27 12.97
CA PHE A 168 7.45 9.16 12.35
C PHE A 168 7.86 10.44 11.61
N CYS A 169 6.94 11.05 10.85
CA CYS A 169 7.24 12.32 10.17
C CYS A 169 7.60 13.42 11.18
N ARG A 170 6.82 13.55 12.26
CA ARG A 170 7.11 14.54 13.32
C ARG A 170 8.45 14.29 14.00
N TYR A 171 8.81 13.03 14.22
CA TYR A 171 10.10 12.65 14.79
C TYR A 171 11.26 13.06 13.87
N LYS A 172 11.18 12.71 12.57
CA LYS A 172 12.20 13.09 11.57
C LYS A 172 12.32 14.61 11.38
N LEU A 173 11.25 15.36 11.62
CA LEU A 173 11.23 16.83 11.61
C LEU A 173 11.75 17.47 12.91
N GLY A 174 12.20 16.68 13.89
CA GLY A 174 12.68 17.18 15.19
C GLY A 174 11.58 17.63 16.16
N GLN A 175 10.30 17.38 15.83
CA GLN A 175 9.16 17.77 16.66
C GLN A 175 8.85 16.69 17.73
N VAL A 176 9.82 16.43 18.60
CA VAL A 176 9.84 15.27 19.51
C VAL A 176 8.59 15.18 20.37
N GLU A 177 8.15 16.27 21.02
CA GLU A 177 6.94 16.24 21.87
C GLU A 177 5.67 15.91 21.08
N LYS A 178 5.53 16.47 19.88
CA LYS A 178 4.37 16.18 19.01
C LYS A 178 4.41 14.75 18.46
N ALA A 179 5.61 14.20 18.25
CA ALA A 179 5.80 12.81 17.87
C ALA A 179 5.38 11.88 19.01
N ARG A 180 5.84 12.16 20.24
CA ARG A 180 5.47 11.42 21.46
C ARG A 180 3.96 11.34 21.66
N GLN A 181 3.26 12.47 21.55
CA GLN A 181 1.79 12.50 21.62
C GLN A 181 1.13 11.64 20.53
N ALA A 182 1.66 11.66 19.30
CA ALA A 182 1.14 10.85 18.21
C ALA A 182 1.38 9.34 18.45
N PHE A 183 2.56 8.95 18.93
CA PHE A 183 2.85 7.56 19.31
C PHE A 183 1.95 7.09 20.45
N GLN A 184 1.73 7.92 21.48
CA GLN A 184 0.81 7.59 22.56
C GLN A 184 -0.60 7.33 22.04
N ARG A 185 -1.07 8.13 21.09
CA ARG A 185 -2.39 7.92 20.48
C ARG A 185 -2.49 6.62 19.67
N VAL A 186 -1.41 6.21 19.00
CA VAL A 186 -1.34 4.90 18.32
C VAL A 186 -1.49 3.76 19.32
N LEU A 187 -0.81 3.84 20.46
CA LEU A 187 -0.88 2.84 21.53
C LEU A 187 -2.29 2.74 22.10
N GLU A 188 -2.92 3.87 22.45
CA GLU A 188 -4.30 3.89 22.96
C GLU A 188 -5.30 3.21 22.01
N VAL A 189 -5.25 3.56 20.72
CA VAL A 189 -6.16 2.97 19.71
C VAL A 189 -5.88 1.48 19.52
N SER A 190 -4.60 1.06 19.52
CA SER A 190 -4.24 -0.35 19.39
C SER A 190 -4.72 -1.17 20.60
N ILE A 191 -4.59 -0.64 21.82
CA ILE A 191 -5.04 -1.32 23.04
C ILE A 191 -6.56 -1.51 23.03
N ILE A 192 -7.31 -0.50 22.59
CA ILE A 192 -8.77 -0.58 22.45
C ILE A 192 -9.18 -1.63 21.40
N SER A 193 -8.43 -1.75 20.29
CA SER A 193 -8.69 -2.80 19.31
C SER A 193 -8.41 -4.21 19.86
N PHE A 194 -7.39 -4.36 20.72
CA PHE A 194 -7.02 -5.64 21.32
C PHE A 194 -8.10 -6.21 22.26
N THR A 195 -8.93 -5.36 22.87
CA THR A 195 -10.04 -5.79 23.73
C THR A 195 -11.30 -6.22 22.95
N GLY A 196 -11.35 -6.05 21.62
CA GLY A 196 -12.52 -6.35 20.79
C GLY A 196 -12.28 -7.29 19.61
N GLN A 197 -11.07 -7.30 19.00
CA GLN A 197 -10.71 -8.14 17.85
C GLN A 197 -9.18 -8.19 17.70
N LYS A 198 -8.57 -9.38 17.75
CA LYS A 198 -7.13 -9.57 17.50
C LYS A 198 -6.75 -9.03 16.12
N PHE A 199 -5.98 -7.94 16.06
CA PHE A 199 -5.18 -7.57 14.88
C PHE A 199 -3.71 -7.64 15.24
N PHE A 200 -2.97 -8.48 14.52
CA PHE A 200 -1.52 -8.50 14.56
C PHE A 200 -0.99 -7.20 13.93
N ILE A 201 -0.24 -6.43 14.70
CA ILE A 201 0.65 -5.40 14.17
C ILE A 201 1.79 -6.15 13.47
N TYR A 202 1.61 -6.48 12.19
CA TYR A 202 2.71 -6.91 11.35
C TYR A 202 3.35 -5.72 10.66
N ASP A 203 4.65 -5.68 10.87
CA ASP A 203 5.65 -4.79 10.33
C ASP A 203 5.41 -4.40 8.85
N LYS A 204 5.50 -3.10 8.62
CA LYS A 204 5.93 -2.41 7.39
C LYS A 204 4.99 -2.05 6.23
N TYR A 205 3.89 -2.70 5.84
CA TYR A 205 3.11 -2.18 4.68
C TYR A 205 1.59 -2.32 4.81
N ILE A 206 0.93 -1.18 4.64
CA ILE A 206 -0.51 -0.98 4.50
C ILE A 206 -1.04 -1.82 3.34
N PHE A 207 -1.70 -2.94 3.64
CA PHE A 207 -2.74 -3.48 2.78
C PHE A 207 -4.06 -2.82 3.17
N LEU A 208 -4.28 -1.61 2.66
CA LEU A 208 -5.60 -0.97 2.63
C LEU A 208 -6.08 -1.00 1.19
N THR A 209 -6.73 -2.09 0.80
CA THR A 209 -7.73 -2.05 -0.27
C THR A 209 -9.10 -2.06 0.42
N ASN A 210 -9.59 -0.89 0.82
CA ASN A 210 -11.02 -0.70 1.04
C ASN A 210 -11.62 -0.42 -0.35
N VAL A 211 -12.32 -1.40 -0.90
CA VAL A 211 -13.38 -1.18 -1.89
C VAL A 211 -14.64 -1.57 -1.13
N THR A 212 -15.50 -0.56 -0.93
CA THR A 212 -16.68 -0.47 -0.04
C THR A 212 -16.41 -0.48 1.47
#